data_AF-A0A7W7DHY6-F1
#
_entry.id   AF-A0A7W7DHY6-F1
#
_cell.length_a   1.000
_cell.length_b   1.000
_cell.length_c   1.000
_cell.angle_alpha   90.00
_cell.angle_beta   90.00
_cell.angle_gamma   90.00
#
_symmetry.space_group_name_H-M   'P 1'
#
loop_
_entity.id
_entity.type
_entity.pdbx_description
1 polymer ?
#
loop_
_entity_poly.entity_id
_entity_poly.type
_entity_poly.pdbx_seq_one_letter_code
_entity_poly.pdbx_strand_id
1 'polypeptide(L)'
;MNGISEQDIAAAREQGDLAALVLMSSGLTIKAPKPRTAPRVLSTPRARPGAWPDGTRSPGLTPEVAEHLAQLWPGRFSPGAAIANDRPHR
;
A
#
# COMPACT_ATOMS: atom_id res chain seq x y z
N MET A 1 -19.78 14.89 30.63
CA MET A 1 -20.00 15.21 29.21
C MET A 1 -19.04 16.33 28.85
N ASN A 2 -17.93 16.00 28.17
CA ASN A 2 -16.94 16.99 27.72
C ASN A 2 -17.42 17.52 26.37
N GLY A 3 -18.31 18.51 26.37
CA GLY A 3 -18.77 19.16 25.15
C GLY A 3 -17.74 20.15 24.66
N ILE A 4 -17.09 19.87 23.52
CA ILE A 4 -16.32 20.87 22.79
C ILE A 4 -17.29 21.98 22.34
N SER A 5 -16.95 23.24 22.59
CA SER A 5 -17.70 24.39 22.08
C SER A 5 -17.20 24.82 20.69
N GLU A 6 -18.02 25.55 19.95
CA GLU A 6 -17.64 26.11 18.64
C GLU A 6 -16.43 27.07 18.74
N GLN A 7 -16.28 27.76 19.87
CA GLN A 7 -15.14 28.64 20.14
C GLN A 7 -13.83 27.86 20.25
N ASP A 8 -13.87 26.67 20.86
CA ASP A 8 -12.69 25.80 20.99
C ASP A 8 -12.24 25.26 19.62
N ILE A 9 -13.19 24.97 18.73
CA ILE A 9 -12.92 24.54 17.35
C ILE A 9 -12.28 25.67 16.55
N ALA A 10 -12.78 26.91 16.69
CA ALA A 10 -12.23 28.07 16.02
C ALA A 10 -10.79 28.35 16.48
N ALA A 11 -10.54 28.36 17.79
CA ALA A 11 -9.20 28.55 18.35
C ALA A 11 -8.21 27.46 17.90
N ALA A 12 -8.64 26.19 17.89
CA ALA A 12 -7.79 25.08 17.47
C ALA A 12 -7.49 25.09 15.95
N ARG A 13 -8.36 25.67 15.13
CA ARG A 13 -8.09 25.90 13.70
C ARG A 13 -7.00 26.95 13.50
N GLU A 14 -7.04 28.05 14.24
CA GLU A 14 -6.03 29.12 14.16
C GLU A 14 -4.65 28.64 14.63
N GLN A 15 -4.62 27.77 15.64
CA GLN A 15 -3.38 27.22 16.21
C GLN A 15 -2.85 26.00 15.46
N GLY A 16 -3.60 25.48 14.48
CA GLY A 16 -3.25 24.26 13.75
C GLY A 16 -3.38 22.97 14.57
N ASP A 17 -4.07 23.02 15.72
CA ASP A 17 -4.16 21.93 16.70
C ASP A 17 -5.55 21.26 16.76
N LEU A 18 -6.37 21.50 15.74
CA LEU A 18 -7.73 20.93 15.65
C LEU A 18 -7.74 19.40 15.76
N ALA A 19 -6.73 18.73 15.19
CA ALA A 19 -6.62 17.28 15.26
C ALA A 19 -6.41 16.78 16.69
N ALA A 20 -5.62 17.48 17.51
CA ALA A 20 -5.42 17.11 18.91
C ALA A 20 -6.67 17.34 19.75
N LEU A 21 -7.38 18.45 19.52
CA LEU A 21 -8.63 18.76 20.19
C LEU A 21 -9.70 17.68 19.94
N VAL A 22 -9.84 17.24 18.67
CA VAL A 22 -10.75 16.16 18.31
C VAL A 22 -10.32 14.84 18.96
N LEU A 23 -9.04 14.50 18.93
CA LEU A 23 -8.51 13.28 19.57
C LEU A 23 -8.76 13.28 21.08
N MET A 24 -8.45 14.37 21.78
CA MET A 24 -8.69 14.50 23.21
C MET A 24 -10.17 14.36 23.58
N SER A 25 -11.08 14.96 22.81
CA SER A 25 -12.51 14.82 23.07
C SER A 25 -13.07 13.42 22.85
N SER A 26 -12.45 12.67 21.94
CA SER A 26 -12.76 11.25 21.72
C SER A 26 -12.14 10.32 22.77
N GLY A 27 -11.38 10.86 23.74
CA GLY A 27 -10.64 10.07 24.73
C GLY A 27 -9.42 9.33 24.16
N LEU A 28 -9.00 9.67 22.93
CA LEU A 28 -7.86 9.05 22.25
C LEU A 28 -6.62 9.94 22.38
N THR A 29 -5.48 9.32 22.65
CA THR A 29 -4.19 10.03 22.68
C THR A 29 -3.55 10.05 21.29
N ILE A 30 -2.85 11.14 20.95
CA ILE A 30 -2.01 11.18 19.74
C ILE A 30 -0.84 10.21 19.96
N LYS A 31 -1.02 8.96 19.53
CA LYS A 31 0.08 8.00 19.51
C LYS A 31 0.93 8.31 18.28
N ALA A 32 2.17 8.74 18.49
CA ALA A 32 3.13 8.89 17.40
C ALA A 32 3.18 7.58 16.58
N PRO A 33 3.11 7.66 15.24
CA PRO A 33 3.14 6.47 14.40
C PRO A 33 4.43 5.70 14.70
N LYS A 34 4.29 4.41 15.03
CA LYS A 34 5.45 3.55 15.29
C LYS A 34 6.30 3.49 14.03
N PRO A 35 7.59 3.89 14.07
CA PRO A 35 8.45 3.81 12.89
C PRO A 35 8.49 2.35 12.43
N ARG A 36 8.13 2.13 11.16
CA ARG A 36 8.22 0.81 10.54
C ARG A 36 9.70 0.43 10.46
N THR A 37 10.08 -0.66 11.11
CA THR A 37 11.40 -1.26 10.91
C THR A 37 11.53 -1.61 9.43
N ALA A 38 12.51 -1.02 8.75
CA ALA A 38 12.79 -1.38 7.36
C ALA A 38 13.13 -2.87 7.29
N PRO A 39 12.50 -3.66 6.40
CA PRO A 39 12.84 -5.06 6.24
C PRO A 39 14.31 -5.17 5.83
N ARG A 40 15.04 -6.11 6.44
CA ARG A 40 16.43 -6.42 6.08
C ARG A 40 16.45 -6.79 4.60
N VAL A 41 17.10 -5.98 3.78
CA VAL A 41 17.26 -6.27 2.34
C VAL A 41 18.14 -7.51 2.22
N LEU A 42 17.53 -8.65 1.90
CA LEU A 42 18.26 -9.83 1.48
C LEU A 42 18.91 -9.50 0.13
N SER A 43 20.23 -9.28 0.12
CA SER A 43 21.00 -9.14 -1.13
C SER A 43 21.09 -10.50 -1.80
N THR A 44 20.04 -10.89 -2.51
CA THR A 44 20.10 -12.04 -3.41
C THR A 44 20.77 -11.55 -4.69
N PRO A 45 21.93 -12.10 -5.08
CA PRO A 45 22.54 -11.77 -6.36
C PRO A 45 21.59 -12.23 -7.46
N ARG A 46 21.01 -11.28 -8.20
CA ARG A 46 20.23 -11.60 -9.40
C ARG A 46 21.18 -12.20 -10.43
N ALA A 47 20.99 -13.48 -10.74
CA ALA A 47 21.81 -14.19 -11.73
C ALA A 47 21.76 -13.55 -13.13
N ARG A 48 20.66 -12.87 -13.47
CA ARG A 48 20.45 -12.16 -14.75
C ARG A 48 19.59 -10.90 -14.54
N PRO A 49 19.76 -9.84 -15.35
CA PRO A 49 18.83 -8.71 -15.36
C PRO A 49 17.38 -9.18 -15.56
N GLY A 50 16.48 -8.80 -14.64
CA GLY A 50 15.07 -9.20 -14.66
C GLY A 50 14.74 -10.54 -13.99
N ALA A 51 15.73 -11.28 -13.46
CA ALA A 51 15.48 -12.46 -12.65
C ALA A 51 14.96 -12.08 -11.26
N TRP A 52 14.04 -12.88 -10.74
CA TRP A 52 13.57 -12.75 -9.36
C TRP A 52 14.68 -13.17 -8.38
N PRO A 53 14.59 -12.76 -7.09
CA PRO A 53 15.55 -13.11 -6.03
C PRO A 53 15.91 -14.60 -5.95
N ASP A 54 14.98 -15.47 -6.32
CA ASP A 54 15.07 -16.93 -6.35
C ASP A 54 15.60 -17.49 -7.69
N GLY A 55 15.96 -16.62 -8.65
CA GLY A 55 16.43 -17.01 -9.98
C GLY A 55 15.33 -17.44 -10.95
N THR A 56 14.05 -17.37 -10.54
CA THR A 56 12.93 -17.75 -11.40
C THR A 56 12.52 -16.60 -12.32
N ARG A 57 11.72 -16.93 -13.35
CA ARG A 57 11.03 -15.91 -14.17
C ARG A 57 9.86 -15.36 -13.37
N SER A 58 9.47 -14.13 -13.67
CA SER A 58 8.26 -13.56 -13.07
C SER A 58 7.08 -14.50 -13.28
N PRO A 59 6.38 -14.92 -12.20
CA PRO A 59 5.01 -15.34 -12.37
C PRO A 59 4.32 -14.09 -12.92
N GLY A 60 3.79 -14.13 -14.13
CA GLY A 60 3.11 -12.95 -14.64
C GLY A 60 1.82 -12.71 -13.87
N LEU A 61 0.95 -11.90 -14.45
CA LEU A 61 -0.34 -11.64 -13.84
C LEU A 61 -1.20 -12.90 -13.88
N THR A 62 -1.96 -13.14 -12.81
CA THR A 62 -3.04 -14.13 -12.88
C THR A 62 -4.13 -13.61 -13.83
N PRO A 63 -4.98 -14.48 -14.40
CA PRO A 63 -6.06 -14.07 -15.30
C PRO A 63 -6.97 -13.01 -14.68
N GLU A 64 -7.36 -13.16 -13.41
CA GLU A 64 -8.27 -12.26 -12.72
C GLU A 64 -7.66 -10.86 -12.56
N VAL A 65 -6.37 -10.81 -12.21
CA VAL A 65 -5.64 -9.53 -12.08
C VAL A 65 -5.44 -8.89 -13.45
N ALA A 66 -5.16 -9.68 -14.49
CA ALA A 66 -5.01 -9.18 -15.86
C ALA A 66 -6.32 -8.57 -16.39
N GLU A 67 -7.46 -9.21 -16.13
CA GLU A 67 -8.78 -8.69 -16.49
C GLU A 67 -9.13 -7.41 -15.74
N HIS A 68 -8.90 -7.38 -14.43
CA HIS A 68 -9.14 -6.18 -13.62
C HIS A 68 -8.29 -5.00 -14.09
N LEU A 69 -7.01 -5.23 -14.39
CA LEU A 69 -6.12 -4.19 -14.91
C LEU A 69 -6.51 -3.73 -16.33
N ALA A 70 -7.03 -4.63 -17.17
CA ALA A 70 -7.54 -4.27 -18.49
C ALA A 70 -8.81 -3.38 -18.41
N GLN A 71 -9.65 -3.58 -17.38
CA GLN A 71 -10.81 -2.72 -17.12
C GLN A 71 -10.38 -1.31 -16.65
N LEU A 72 -9.39 -1.24 -15.75
CA LEU A 72 -8.92 0.03 -15.20
C LEU A 72 -8.10 0.86 -16.22
N TRP A 73 -7.31 0.19 -17.06
CA TRP A 73 -6.42 0.83 -18.03
C TRP A 73 -6.52 0.16 -19.41
N PRO A 74 -7.62 0.40 -20.15
CA PRO A 74 -7.79 -0.16 -21.48
C PRO A 74 -6.65 0.29 -22.40
N GLY A 75 -5.95 -0.68 -23.01
CA GLY A 75 -4.83 -0.44 -23.93
C GLY A 75 -3.43 -0.56 -23.31
N ARG A 76 -3.29 -0.57 -21.97
CA ARG A 76 -2.01 -0.92 -21.32
C ARG A 76 -1.87 -2.41 -21.02
N PHE A 77 -2.99 -3.07 -20.79
CA PHE A 77 -3.04 -4.50 -20.46
C PHE A 77 -4.01 -5.19 -21.42
N SER A 78 -3.54 -6.24 -22.09
CA SER A 78 -4.37 -7.08 -22.94
C SER A 78 -4.98 -8.22 -22.12
N PRO A 79 -6.29 -8.47 -22.21
CA PRO A 79 -6.88 -9.69 -21.69
C PRO A 79 -6.24 -10.87 -22.44
N GLY A 80 -5.43 -11.66 -21.75
CA GLY A 80 -4.60 -12.72 -22.34
C GLY A 80 -3.10 -12.63 -22.04
N ALA A 81 -2.63 -11.59 -21.34
CA ALA A 81 -1.25 -11.53 -20.83
C ALA A 81 -0.97 -12.46 -19.62
N ALA A 82 -1.96 -13.25 -19.20
CA ALA A 82 -1.80 -14.24 -18.14
C ALA A 82 -0.91 -15.39 -18.62
N ILE A 83 0.15 -15.69 -17.88
CA ILE A 83 1.11 -16.72 -18.28
C ILE A 83 0.54 -18.08 -17.89
N ALA A 84 0.32 -18.94 -18.89
CA ALA A 84 0.12 -20.37 -18.71
C ALA A 84 1.42 -20.98 -18.12
N ASN A 85 1.48 -21.06 -16.79
CA ASN A 85 2.54 -21.75 -16.05
C ASN A 85 2.28 -23.27 -16.03
N ASP A 86 1.98 -23.86 -17.20
CA ASP A 86 1.81 -25.31 -17.32
C ASP A 86 2.62 -25.87 -18.49
N ARG A 87 3.94 -25.90 -18.31
CA ARG A 87 4.77 -26.86 -19.03
C ARG A 87 5.57 -27.66 -18.02
N PRO A 88 5.26 -28.96 -17.82
CA PRO A 88 6.13 -29.83 -17.05
C PRO A 88 7.47 -29.97 -17.79
N HIS A 89 8.55 -29.73 -17.08
CA HIS A 89 9.91 -29.94 -17.55
C HIS A 89 10.09 -31.42 -17.94
N ARG A 90 10.49 -31.66 -19.19
CA ARG A 90 10.97 -32.95 -19.70
C ARG A 90 12.46 -32.85 -19.95
#